data_AF-A0A842NAF3-F1
#
_entry.id   AF-A0A842NAF3-F1
#
_cell.length_a   1.000
_cell.length_b   1.000
_cell.length_c   1.000
_cell.angle_alpha   90.00
_cell.angle_beta   90.00
_cell.angle_gamma   90.00
#
_symmetry.space_group_name_H-M   'P 1'
#
loop_
_entity.id
_entity.type
_entity.pdbx_description
1 polymer ?
#
loop_
_entity_poly.entity_id
_entity_poly.type
_entity_poly.pdbx_seq_one_letter_code
_entity_poly.pdbx_strand_id
1 'polypeptide(L)' 'MLPNKCSIRKGDKDCVNPPEYLITIVSDNDEFMIGITCGKHKESVSLKIGSLQNDGKIPKGT' A
#
# COMPACT_ATOMS: atom_id res chain seq x y z
N MET A 1 -10.44 -9.40 8.25
CA MET A 1 -9.27 -9.58 9.15
C MET A 1 -8.05 -8.97 8.47
N LEU A 2 -7.19 -8.27 9.20
CA LEU A 2 -6.00 -7.63 8.62
C LEU A 2 -4.87 -8.67 8.47
N PRO A 3 -4.04 -8.57 7.41
CA PRO A 3 -2.90 -9.45 7.22
C PRO A 3 -1.88 -9.31 8.37
N ASN A 4 -1.23 -10.42 8.72
CA ASN A 4 -0.20 -10.46 9.77
C ASN A 4 1.20 -10.03 9.30
N LYS A 5 1.36 -9.77 8.00
CA LYS A 5 2.64 -9.48 7.35
C LYS A 5 2.48 -8.32 6.39
N CYS A 6 3.55 -7.53 6.24
CA CYS A 6 3.64 -6.45 5.28
C CYS A 6 3.41 -6.97 3.84
N SER A 7 2.64 -6.24 3.04
CA SER A 7 2.26 -6.63 1.67
C SER A 7 3.37 -6.54 0.61
N ILE A 8 4.64 -6.45 1.01
CA ILE A 8 5.77 -6.23 0.10
C ILE A 8 6.55 -7.52 -0.11
N ARG A 9 6.81 -7.84 -1.38
CA ARG A 9 7.68 -8.93 -1.81
C ARG A 9 8.93 -8.37 -2.48
N LYS A 10 10.11 -8.85 -2.09
CA LYS A 10 11.39 -8.55 -2.76
C LYS A 10 11.93 -9.84 -3.36
N GLY A 11 11.86 -9.96 -4.70
CA GLY A 11 12.14 -11.23 -5.39
C GLY A 11 11.12 -12.29 -5.01
N ASP A 12 11.58 -13.40 -4.43
CA ASP A 12 10.74 -14.50 -3.91
C ASP A 12 10.58 -14.48 -2.39
N LYS A 13 11.02 -13.40 -1.72
CA LYS A 13 10.90 -13.27 -0.26
C LYS A 13 9.83 -12.25 0.10
N ASP A 14 8.79 -12.73 0.76
CA ASP A 14 7.79 -11.87 1.40
C ASP A 14 8.39 -11.16 2.62
N CYS A 15 7.98 -9.91 2.82
CA CYS A 15 8.33 -9.19 4.02
C CYS A 15 7.63 -9.83 5.22
N VAL A 16 8.43 -10.36 6.16
CA VAL A 16 7.92 -11.01 7.37
C VAL A 16 7.60 -10.02 8.50
N ASN A 17 7.90 -8.73 8.30
CA ASN A 17 7.62 -7.72 9.32
C ASN A 17 6.12 -7.56 9.49
N PRO A 18 5.65 -7.39 10.74
CA PRO A 18 4.26 -7.05 10.98
C PRO A 18 3.95 -5.69 10.33
N PRO A 19 2.73 -5.50 9.86
CA PRO A 19 2.28 -4.20 9.43
C PRO A 19 2.19 -3.23 10.61
N GLU A 20 2.71 -2.03 10.42
CA GLU A 20 2.74 -0.96 11.43
C GLU A 20 2.01 0.29 10.93
N TYR A 21 1.84 0.41 9.62
CA TYR A 21 1.28 1.58 8.97
C TYR A 21 0.11 1.18 8.07
N LEU A 22 -0.92 2.00 8.15
CA LEU A 22 -2.11 1.94 7.32
C LEU A 22 -2.05 3.15 6.36
N ILE A 23 -2.09 2.87 5.06
CA ILE A 23 -2.11 3.85 3.99
C ILE A 23 -3.51 3.81 3.39
N THR A 24 -4.27 4.89 3.59
CA THR A 24 -5.59 5.04 3.00
C THR A 24 -5.47 5.65 1.61
N ILE A 25 -6.05 4.99 0.63
CA ILE A 25 -6.26 5.53 -0.71
C ILE A 25 -7.76 5.78 -0.81
N VAL A 26 -8.14 7.05 -0.75
CA VAL A 26 -9.52 7.49 -1.01
C VAL A 26 -9.75 7.41 -2.51
N SER A 27 -10.95 7.08 -2.94
CA SER A 27 -11.37 7.18 -4.34
C SER A 27 -12.62 8.06 -4.39
N ASP A 28 -12.79 8.86 -5.45
CA ASP A 28 -13.96 9.73 -5.64
C ASP A 28 -15.33 9.04 -5.50
N ASN A 29 -15.39 7.71 -5.65
CA ASN A 29 -16.62 6.91 -5.62
C ASN A 29 -16.88 6.18 -4.28
N ASP A 30 -16.49 6.77 -3.14
CA ASP A 30 -16.68 6.20 -1.78
C ASP A 30 -15.96 4.85 -1.51
N GLU A 31 -15.12 4.39 -2.45
CA GLU A 31 -14.31 3.18 -2.28
C GLU A 31 -12.95 3.50 -1.65
N PHE A 32 -12.66 2.84 -0.53
CA PHE A 32 -11.41 2.99 0.20
C PHE A 32 -10.53 1.77 0.00
N MET A 33 -9.34 1.96 -0.56
CA MET A 33 -8.30 0.93 -0.50
C MET A 33 -7.39 1.18 0.69
N ILE A 34 -7.05 0.09 1.38
CA ILE A 34 -6.16 0.12 2.53
C ILE A 34 -4.87 -0.61 2.15
N GLY A 35 -3.80 0.16 1.96
CA GLY A 35 -2.44 -0.37 1.91
C GLY A 35 -1.93 -0.60 3.32
N ILE A 36 -1.33 -1.76 3.59
CA ILE A 36 -0.80 -2.08 4.92
C ILE A 36 0.66 -2.45 4.78
N THR A 37 1.53 -1.77 5.52
CA THR A 37 2.99 -1.88 5.35
C THR A 37 3.74 -1.75 6.69
N CYS A 38 4.96 -2.27 6.74
CA CYS A 38 5.87 -2.03 7.87
C CYS A 38 6.62 -0.70 7.68
N GLY A 39 7.22 -0.16 8.75
CA GLY A 39 7.90 1.14 8.69
C GLY A 39 9.01 1.21 7.65
N LYS A 40 9.75 0.11 7.46
CA LYS A 40 10.84 0.02 6.48
C LYS A 40 10.37 0.15 5.02
N HIS A 41 9.10 -0.15 4.75
CA HIS A 41 8.55 -0.14 3.39
C HIS A 41 7.50 0.95 3.20
N LYS A 42 7.25 1.81 4.19
CA LYS A 42 6.28 2.90 4.10
C LYS A 42 6.53 3.77 2.87
N GLU A 43 7.73 4.33 2.74
CA GLU A 43 8.09 5.22 1.64
C GLU A 43 7.99 4.52 0.28
N SER A 44 8.51 3.29 0.17
CA SER A 44 8.46 2.52 -1.07
C SER A 44 7.03 2.18 -1.50
N VAL A 45 6.15 1.84 -0.56
CA VAL A 45 4.72 1.60 -0.84
C VAL A 45 4.02 2.90 -1.24
N SER A 46 4.26 4.01 -0.53
CA SER A 46 3.70 5.31 -0.88
C SER A 46 4.11 5.77 -2.28
N LEU A 47 5.39 5.62 -2.65
CA LEU A 47 5.89 5.91 -3.99
C LEU A 47 5.21 5.03 -5.05
N LYS A 48 5.08 3.72 -4.78
CA LYS A 48 4.44 2.78 -5.71
C LYS A 48 2.97 3.13 -5.93
N ILE A 49 2.23 3.45 -4.86
CA ILE A 49 0.85 3.94 -4.92
C ILE A 49 0.79 5.20 -5.78
N GLY A 50 1.65 6.18 -5.52
CA GLY A 50 1.73 7.41 -6.33
C GLY A 50 2.00 7.16 -7.81
N SER A 51 2.92 6.24 -8.15
CA SER A 51 3.16 5.84 -9.54
C SER A 51 1.93 5.16 -10.16
N LEU A 52 1.29 4.22 -9.46
CA LEU A 52 0.09 3.53 -9.96
C LEU A 52 -1.08 4.50 -10.18
N GLN A 53 -1.20 5.51 -9.33
CA GLN A 53 -2.15 6.61 -9.49
C GLN A 53 -1.83 7.48 -10.70
N ASN A 54 -0.56 7.78 -10.94
CA ASN A 54 -0.11 8.54 -12.11
C ASN A 54 -0.37 7.78 -13.42
N ASP A 55 -0.10 6.47 -13.42
CA ASP A 55 -0.40 5.52 -14.50
C ASP A 55 -1.92 5.29 -14.71
N GLY A 56 -2.80 5.80 -13.83
CA GLY A 56 -4.25 5.59 -13.90
C GLY A 56 -4.69 4.14 -13.59
N LYS A 57 -3.81 3.33 -13.01
CA LYS A 57 -4.08 1.93 -12.65
C LYS A 57 -4.84 1.79 -11.33
N ILE A 58 -4.71 2.77 -10.45
CA ILE A 58 -5.51 2.89 -9.23
C ILE A 58 -6.02 4.34 -9.12
N PRO A 59 -7.19 4.55 -8.51
CA PRO A 59 -7.77 5.89 -8.35
C PRO A 59 -6.88 6.81 -7.49
N LYS A 60 -6.88 8.09 -7.83
CA LYS A 60 -6.32 9.15 -6.99
C LYS A 60 -7.32 9.46 -5.89
N GLY A 61 -6.83 9.54 -4.66
CA GLY A 61 -7.59 10.17 -3.59
C GLY A 61 -7.52 11.67 -3.74
N THR A 62 -8.64 12.33 -3.46
CA THR A 62 -8.74 13.79 -3.40
C THR A 62 -8.19 14.32 -2.08
#